data_AF-A0A7X6YA45-F1
#
_entry.id   AF-A0A7X6YA45-F1
#
_cell.length_a   1.000
_cell.length_b   1.000
_cell.length_c   1.000
_cell.angle_alpha   90.00
_cell.angle_beta   90.00
_cell.angle_gamma   90.00
#
_symmetry.space_group_name_H-M   'P 1'
#
loop_
_entity.id
_entity.type
_entity.pdbx_description
1 polymer ?
#
loop_
_entity_poly.entity_id
_entity_poly.type
_entity_poly.pdbx_seq_one_letter_code
_entity_poly.pdbx_strand_id
1 'polypeptide(L)'
;MTRRCDWVRLATLALIAVAAAFNYRYMFDFTMVMFVSPIEDMSHGWVVPFVSLAVLWRQRGALRAAAGAPSAAGAAWTALFLVIAWFGGRGGQSRLEQVSFIGLVWALPYAFWGRGVERLMRFPAAFLCFTIPVSSFIDFFTIHLRILSTSIATGLLNGVGLAVERSGTALYSRAPGAEFNVDVADPCSGIRSLFAMMALTAAYAYFTQRGAWRKWLLFACSLPIAVIGNMVRIMSICVVAAWFGQQAATGYYHDYSGYVVFLVGVLLMVQAGEWMKGRRKREEVVSNREEAVSNREEGGGRRKEGDENAERSTLNAERSNSGMGIVVCVGVAVLAVFAAKLTLPPPAFDTSSCVASELPARVGEFTGEVPWF
;
A
#
# COMPACT_ATOMS: atom_id res chain seq x y z
N MET A 1 6.43 11.11 39.51
CA MET A 1 5.07 10.49 39.52
C MET A 1 4.64 10.02 38.12
N THR A 2 5.42 9.18 37.46
CA THR A 2 5.31 8.90 35.99
C THR A 2 4.64 7.57 35.61
N ARG A 3 4.02 6.85 36.56
CA ARG A 3 3.39 5.52 36.31
C ARG A 3 1.87 5.54 36.07
N ARG A 4 1.22 6.70 36.01
CA ARG A 4 -0.24 6.80 35.73
C ARG A 4 -0.60 6.97 34.24
N CYS A 5 0.38 6.95 33.34
CA CYS A 5 0.12 6.55 31.95
C CYS A 5 0.03 5.03 31.90
N ASP A 6 -1.15 4.49 31.57
CA ASP A 6 -1.34 3.57 30.42
C ASP A 6 -2.45 2.55 30.61
N TRP A 7 -2.82 2.13 31.81
CA TRP A 7 -3.86 1.08 31.95
C TRP A 7 -5.22 1.49 31.40
N VAL A 8 -5.67 2.73 31.65
CA VAL A 8 -6.93 3.24 31.08
C VAL A 8 -6.82 3.35 29.55
N ARG A 9 -5.74 3.95 29.03
CA ARG A 9 -5.55 4.11 27.57
C ARG A 9 -5.47 2.77 26.85
N LEU A 10 -4.75 1.80 27.43
CA LEU A 10 -4.62 0.45 26.92
C LEU A 10 -5.93 -0.32 27.02
N ALA A 11 -6.67 -0.20 28.13
CA ALA A 11 -7.99 -0.81 28.28
C ALA A 11 -9.00 -0.23 27.28
N THR A 12 -9.02 1.10 27.11
CA THR A 12 -9.85 1.76 26.09
C THR A 12 -9.46 1.30 24.69
N LEU A 13 -8.16 1.25 24.36
CA LEU A 13 -7.70 0.76 23.06
C LEU A 13 -8.07 -0.70 22.84
N ALA A 14 -7.92 -1.55 23.85
CA ALA A 14 -8.29 -2.97 23.78
C ALA A 14 -9.80 -3.15 23.57
N LEU A 15 -10.63 -2.38 24.28
CA LEU A 15 -12.08 -2.38 24.10
C LEU A 15 -12.47 -1.92 22.69
N ILE A 16 -11.85 -0.86 22.18
CA ILE A 16 -12.05 -0.40 20.79
C ILE A 16 -11.61 -1.49 19.80
N ALA A 17 -10.48 -2.16 20.03
CA ALA A 17 -9.98 -3.21 19.15
C ALA A 17 -10.95 -4.40 19.07
N VAL A 18 -11.50 -4.83 20.22
CA VAL A 18 -12.54 -5.86 20.26
C VAL A 18 -13.78 -5.39 19.50
N ALA A 19 -14.28 -4.18 19.77
CA ALA A 19 -15.46 -3.65 19.08
C ALA A 19 -15.23 -3.45 17.56
N ALA A 20 -14.01 -3.10 17.15
CA ALA A 20 -13.61 -2.99 15.76
C ALA A 20 -13.61 -4.36 15.07
N ALA A 21 -13.13 -5.42 15.72
CA ALA A 21 -13.17 -6.78 15.16
C ALA A 21 -14.61 -7.21 14.80
N PHE A 22 -15.60 -6.84 15.62
CA PHE A 22 -17.02 -7.10 15.31
C PHE A 22 -17.58 -6.19 14.22
N ASN A 23 -17.24 -4.89 14.23
CA ASN A 23 -17.79 -3.91 13.29
C ASN A 23 -17.22 -4.06 11.87
N TYR A 24 -15.96 -4.45 11.75
CA TYR A 24 -15.26 -4.61 10.47
C TYR A 24 -15.27 -6.04 9.95
N ARG A 25 -16.10 -6.94 10.49
CA ARG A 25 -16.10 -8.36 10.07
C ARG A 25 -16.32 -8.54 8.57
N TYR A 26 -17.28 -7.81 7.99
CA TYR A 26 -17.57 -7.87 6.56
C TYR A 26 -16.39 -7.37 5.72
N MET A 27 -15.71 -6.33 6.19
CA MET A 27 -14.48 -5.86 5.58
C MET A 27 -13.37 -6.92 5.63
N PHE A 28 -13.19 -7.60 6.77
CA PHE A 28 -12.22 -8.69 6.88
C PHE A 28 -12.58 -9.85 5.96
N ASP A 29 -13.84 -10.31 5.93
CA ASP A 29 -14.31 -11.37 5.05
C ASP A 29 -14.06 -11.02 3.58
N PHE A 30 -14.45 -9.82 3.16
CA PHE A 30 -14.16 -9.29 1.84
C PHE A 30 -12.66 -9.31 1.53
N THR A 31 -11.82 -8.84 2.45
CA THR A 31 -10.36 -8.79 2.25
C THR A 31 -9.75 -10.18 2.13
N MET A 32 -10.20 -11.13 2.94
CA MET A 32 -9.75 -12.52 2.89
C MET A 32 -10.11 -13.18 1.55
N VAL A 33 -11.34 -12.95 1.06
CA VAL A 33 -11.77 -13.42 -0.27
C VAL A 33 -10.89 -12.82 -1.36
N MET A 34 -10.60 -11.52 -1.30
CA MET A 34 -9.74 -10.83 -2.27
C MET A 34 -8.31 -11.40 -2.28
N PHE A 35 -7.77 -11.78 -1.12
CA PHE A 35 -6.41 -12.35 -1.03
C PHE A 35 -6.30 -13.78 -1.56
N VAL A 36 -7.38 -14.55 -1.52
CA VAL A 36 -7.43 -15.94 -1.98
C VAL A 36 -7.86 -16.03 -3.45
N SER A 37 -8.68 -15.09 -3.91
CA SER A 37 -9.20 -15.06 -5.28
C SER A 37 -8.06 -15.01 -6.31
N PRO A 38 -7.94 -16.02 -7.19
CA PRO A 38 -6.98 -16.00 -8.29
C PRO A 38 -7.22 -14.86 -9.28
N ILE A 39 -8.45 -14.34 -9.34
CA ILE A 39 -8.84 -13.26 -10.26
C ILE A 39 -8.32 -11.91 -9.75
N GLU A 40 -8.33 -11.70 -8.43
CA GLU A 40 -7.93 -10.43 -7.82
C GLU A 40 -6.42 -10.32 -7.61
N ASP A 41 -5.72 -11.46 -7.57
CA ASP A 41 -4.24 -11.52 -7.57
C ASP A 41 -3.56 -10.79 -6.38
N MET A 42 -4.28 -10.62 -5.26
CA MET A 42 -3.84 -9.92 -4.05
C MET A 42 -3.17 -10.83 -3.01
N SER A 43 -2.60 -11.98 -3.41
CA SER A 43 -1.98 -12.96 -2.49
C SER A 43 -0.86 -12.37 -1.61
N HIS A 44 -0.15 -11.36 -2.08
CA HIS A 44 0.86 -10.63 -1.31
C HIS A 44 0.27 -9.92 -0.07
N GLY A 45 -1.02 -9.60 -0.10
CA GLY A 45 -1.76 -8.95 0.97
C GLY A 45 -1.74 -9.74 2.29
N TRP A 46 -1.61 -11.07 2.23
CA TRP A 46 -1.43 -11.91 3.43
C TRP A 46 -0.21 -11.53 4.24
N VAL A 47 0.89 -11.16 3.59
CA VAL A 47 2.17 -10.84 4.24
C VAL A 47 2.16 -9.44 4.85
N VAL A 48 1.33 -8.53 4.30
CA VAL A 48 1.35 -7.11 4.63
C VAL A 48 1.10 -6.82 6.12
N PRO A 49 0.05 -7.37 6.77
CA PRO A 49 -0.18 -7.19 8.21
C PRO A 49 0.98 -7.68 9.07
N PHE A 50 1.62 -8.80 8.72
CA PHE A 50 2.75 -9.33 9.49
C PHE A 50 3.96 -8.41 9.46
N VAL A 51 4.24 -7.79 8.30
CA VAL A 51 5.32 -6.79 8.20
C VAL A 51 5.00 -5.56 9.04
N SER A 52 3.77 -5.05 8.99
CA SER A 52 3.35 -3.92 9.84
C SER A 52 3.50 -4.24 11.33
N LEU A 53 3.07 -5.44 11.76
CA LEU A 53 3.24 -5.92 13.13
C LEU A 53 4.72 -6.08 13.52
N ALA A 54 5.56 -6.62 12.63
CA ALA A 54 6.99 -6.77 12.87
C ALA A 54 7.68 -5.41 13.04
N VAL A 55 7.29 -4.39 12.28
CA VAL A 55 7.78 -3.01 12.45
C VAL A 55 7.39 -2.46 13.82
N LEU A 56 6.12 -2.61 14.21
CA LEU A 56 5.63 -2.17 15.52
C LEU A 56 6.37 -2.88 16.65
N TRP A 57 6.58 -4.19 16.53
CA TRP A 57 7.33 -4.98 17.50
C TRP A 57 8.78 -4.48 17.64
N ARG A 58 9.46 -4.23 16.52
CA ARG A 58 10.83 -3.70 16.52
C ARG A 58 10.90 -2.29 17.14
N GLN A 59 9.85 -1.50 17.01
CA GLN A 59 9.78 -0.12 17.51
C GLN A 59 9.12 0.03 18.88
N ARG A 60 8.72 -1.07 19.54
CA ARG A 60 8.00 -1.04 20.83
C ARG A 60 8.68 -0.19 21.90
N GLY A 61 10.02 -0.20 21.95
CA GLY A 61 10.79 0.62 22.89
C GLY A 61 10.68 2.11 22.57
N ALA A 62 10.84 2.47 21.29
CA ALA A 62 10.70 3.84 20.80
C ALA A 62 9.27 4.37 20.95
N LEU A 63 8.25 3.52 20.72
CA LEU A 63 6.84 3.86 20.93
C LEU A 63 6.56 4.19 22.40
N ARG A 64 7.06 3.38 23.33
CA ARG A 64 6.95 3.65 24.78
C ARG A 64 7.68 4.92 25.19
N ALA A 65 8.88 5.17 24.64
CA ALA A 65 9.65 6.38 24.93
C ALA A 65 9.02 7.65 24.34
N ALA A 66 8.34 7.53 23.20
CA ALA A 66 7.69 8.64 22.51
C ALA A 66 6.24 8.89 22.98
N ALA A 67 5.73 8.07 23.91
CA ALA A 67 4.39 8.18 24.47
C ALA A 67 4.24 9.49 25.26
N GLY A 68 3.36 10.36 24.77
CA GLY A 68 3.14 11.69 25.35
C GLY A 68 1.70 11.95 25.76
N ALA A 69 1.35 13.24 25.79
CA ALA A 69 -0.01 13.70 26.07
C ALA A 69 -0.97 13.41 24.89
N PRO A 70 -2.26 13.13 25.17
CA PRO A 70 -3.30 13.00 24.16
C PRO A 70 -3.39 14.23 23.25
N SER A 71 -3.80 14.01 21.99
CA SER A 71 -3.80 15.05 20.95
C SER A 71 -5.20 15.27 20.38
N ALA A 72 -5.68 16.52 20.44
CA ALA A 72 -6.94 16.93 19.81
C ALA A 72 -6.91 16.74 18.27
N ALA A 73 -5.76 16.91 17.64
CA ALA A 73 -5.60 16.63 16.21
C ALA A 73 -5.78 15.14 15.91
N GLY A 74 -5.30 14.25 16.78
CA GLY A 74 -5.54 12.82 16.66
C GLY A 74 -7.02 12.47 16.85
N ALA A 75 -7.71 13.14 17.76
CA ALA A 75 -9.16 13.01 17.94
C ALA A 75 -9.94 13.46 16.69
N ALA A 76 -9.55 14.58 16.06
CA ALA A 76 -10.16 15.05 14.82
C ALA A 76 -9.98 14.06 13.66
N TRP A 77 -8.77 13.50 13.49
CA TRP A 77 -8.53 12.42 12.52
C TRP A 77 -9.33 11.16 12.84
N THR A 78 -9.47 10.80 14.12
CA THR A 78 -10.30 9.67 14.54
C THR A 78 -11.76 9.90 14.14
N ALA A 79 -12.30 11.09 14.38
CA ALA A 79 -13.65 11.45 13.96
C ALA A 79 -13.84 11.36 12.43
N LEU A 80 -12.88 11.85 11.65
CA LEU A 80 -12.93 11.72 10.18
C LEU A 80 -13.00 10.25 9.74
N PHE A 81 -12.14 9.39 10.29
CA PHE A 81 -12.16 7.97 9.91
C PHE A 81 -13.41 7.24 10.42
N LEU A 82 -14.01 7.66 11.53
CA LEU A 82 -15.33 7.16 11.94
C LEU A 82 -16.43 7.56 10.95
N VAL A 83 -16.39 8.78 10.41
CA VAL A 83 -17.32 9.21 9.37
C VAL A 83 -17.14 8.37 8.10
N ILE A 84 -15.90 8.13 7.67
CA ILE A 84 -15.61 7.25 6.53
C ILE A 84 -16.10 5.81 6.81
N ALA A 85 -15.89 5.30 8.03
CA ALA A 85 -16.38 3.98 8.43
C ALA A 85 -17.90 3.90 8.36
N TRP A 86 -18.59 4.96 8.80
CA TRP A 86 -20.04 5.06 8.74
C TRP A 86 -20.55 4.99 7.30
N PHE A 87 -20.05 5.85 6.42
CA PHE A 87 -20.41 5.84 5.00
C PHE A 87 -20.05 4.52 4.32
N GLY A 88 -18.86 3.97 4.61
CA GLY A 88 -18.42 2.69 4.04
C GLY A 88 -19.36 1.55 4.37
N GLY A 89 -19.78 1.42 5.64
CA GLY A 89 -20.70 0.34 6.02
C GLY A 89 -22.13 0.57 5.59
N ARG A 90 -22.62 1.82 5.64
CA ARG A 90 -23.99 2.12 5.19
C ARG A 90 -24.14 2.01 3.68
N GLY A 91 -23.09 2.34 2.93
CA GLY A 91 -23.04 2.20 1.48
C GLY A 91 -22.59 0.82 0.98
N GLY A 92 -22.31 -0.14 1.88
CA GLY A 92 -21.83 -1.47 1.48
C GLY A 92 -20.47 -1.46 0.76
N GLN A 93 -19.65 -0.43 0.98
CA GLN A 93 -18.35 -0.24 0.33
C GLN A 93 -17.20 -0.70 1.22
N SER A 94 -16.83 -1.97 1.13
CA SER A 94 -15.76 -2.60 1.92
C SER A 94 -14.40 -1.89 1.80
N ARG A 95 -14.12 -1.25 0.66
CA ARG A 95 -12.89 -0.46 0.45
C ARG A 95 -12.84 0.80 1.31
N LEU A 96 -13.97 1.50 1.46
CA LEU A 96 -14.06 2.65 2.37
C LEU A 96 -13.91 2.19 3.83
N GLU A 97 -14.48 1.03 4.16
CA GLU A 97 -14.27 0.43 5.47
C GLU A 97 -12.78 0.10 5.71
N GLN A 98 -12.06 -0.47 4.74
CA GLN A 98 -10.61 -0.70 4.82
C GLN A 98 -9.83 0.59 5.07
N VAL A 99 -10.10 1.65 4.29
CA VAL A 99 -9.47 2.97 4.47
C VAL A 99 -9.72 3.50 5.87
N SER A 100 -10.96 3.38 6.37
CA SER A 100 -11.29 3.82 7.73
C SER A 100 -10.57 2.99 8.80
N PHE A 101 -10.49 1.67 8.64
CA PHE A 101 -9.82 0.78 9.59
C PHE A 101 -8.32 1.13 9.67
N ILE A 102 -7.64 1.24 8.52
CA ILE A 102 -6.22 1.62 8.45
C ILE A 102 -6.01 3.01 9.05
N GLY A 103 -6.92 3.95 8.74
CA GLY A 103 -6.93 5.29 9.31
C GLY A 103 -7.06 5.29 10.83
N LEU A 104 -7.95 4.47 11.41
CA LEU A 104 -8.12 4.31 12.85
C LEU A 104 -6.90 3.66 13.52
N VAL A 105 -6.25 2.68 12.88
CA VAL A 105 -4.99 2.08 13.34
C VAL A 105 -3.90 3.14 13.53
N TRP A 106 -3.89 4.19 12.70
CA TRP A 106 -2.97 5.33 12.84
C TRP A 106 -3.49 6.42 13.79
N ALA A 107 -4.76 6.81 13.67
CA ALA A 107 -5.35 7.96 14.35
C ALA A 107 -5.58 7.71 15.84
N LEU A 108 -5.94 6.49 16.27
CA LEU A 108 -6.18 6.18 17.68
C LEU A 108 -4.89 6.29 18.51
N PRO A 109 -3.75 5.69 18.12
CA PRO A 109 -2.50 5.92 18.82
C PRO A 109 -2.08 7.38 18.83
N TYR A 110 -2.34 8.12 17.75
CA TYR A 110 -2.09 9.57 17.70
C TYR A 110 -2.98 10.33 18.70
N ALA A 111 -4.26 10.01 18.79
CA ALA A 111 -5.19 10.63 19.75
C ALA A 111 -4.76 10.37 21.19
N PHE A 112 -4.31 9.16 21.51
CA PHE A 112 -4.05 8.73 22.89
C PHE A 112 -2.64 9.06 23.40
N TRP A 113 -1.63 9.05 22.55
CA TRP A 113 -0.23 9.25 22.95
C TRP A 113 0.50 10.35 22.18
N GLY A 114 -0.19 11.06 21.28
CA GLY A 114 0.29 12.30 20.69
C GLY A 114 1.28 12.14 19.53
N ARG A 115 1.92 13.26 19.16
CA ARG A 115 2.76 13.40 17.94
C ARG A 115 4.02 12.52 17.96
N GLY A 116 4.49 12.09 19.13
CA GLY A 116 5.64 11.19 19.24
C GLY A 116 5.33 9.82 18.65
N VAL A 117 4.23 9.22 19.10
CA VAL A 117 3.74 7.92 18.63
C VAL A 117 3.25 7.97 17.19
N GLU A 118 2.53 9.03 16.82
CA GLU A 118 2.03 9.25 15.46
C GLU A 118 3.10 9.08 14.38
N ARG A 119 4.29 9.68 14.57
CA ARG A 119 5.39 9.61 13.61
C ARG A 119 5.91 8.18 13.39
N LEU A 120 5.89 7.37 14.45
CA LEU A 120 6.30 5.97 14.39
C LEU A 120 5.23 5.09 13.75
N MET A 121 3.94 5.43 13.94
CA MET A 121 2.80 4.71 13.36
C MET A 121 2.59 4.95 11.86
N ARG A 122 3.13 6.04 11.28
CA ARG A 122 2.94 6.39 9.86
C ARG A 122 3.26 5.23 8.92
N PHE A 123 4.44 4.63 9.07
CA PHE A 123 4.86 3.55 8.16
C PHE A 123 4.05 2.27 8.37
N PRO A 124 3.92 1.69 9.59
CA PRO A 124 3.10 0.51 9.82
C PRO A 124 1.67 0.66 9.29
N ALA A 125 1.04 1.82 9.48
CA ALA A 125 -0.31 2.06 9.01
C ALA A 125 -0.36 2.27 7.48
N ALA A 126 0.50 3.11 6.92
CA ALA A 126 0.54 3.32 5.47
C ALA A 126 0.88 2.03 4.70
N PHE A 127 1.68 1.14 5.29
CA PHE A 127 2.00 -0.15 4.70
C PHE A 127 0.77 -1.06 4.58
N LEU A 128 -0.21 -0.93 5.49
CA LEU A 128 -1.48 -1.66 5.37
C LEU A 128 -2.29 -1.21 4.14
N CYS A 129 -2.03 -0.06 3.53
CA CYS A 129 -2.72 0.33 2.29
C CYS A 129 -2.49 -0.66 1.14
N PHE A 130 -1.41 -1.47 1.17
CA PHE A 130 -1.20 -2.56 0.21
C PHE A 130 -2.22 -3.71 0.34
N THR A 131 -3.06 -3.73 1.39
CA THR A 131 -4.17 -4.68 1.50
C THR A 131 -5.42 -4.22 0.76
N ILE A 132 -5.48 -2.96 0.30
CA ILE A 132 -6.65 -2.41 -0.36
C ILE A 132 -6.63 -2.89 -1.83
N PRO A 133 -7.66 -3.63 -2.28
CA PRO A 133 -7.77 -4.02 -3.68
C PRO A 133 -8.09 -2.78 -4.52
N VAL A 134 -7.10 -2.35 -5.29
CA VAL A 134 -7.17 -1.21 -6.21
C VAL A 134 -7.21 -1.64 -7.68
N SER A 135 -7.19 -2.96 -7.94
CA SER A 135 -7.25 -3.58 -9.27
C SER A 135 -8.30 -2.91 -10.15
N SER A 136 -9.56 -2.92 -9.70
CA SER A 136 -10.70 -2.41 -10.49
C SER A 136 -10.65 -0.90 -10.81
N PHE A 137 -9.92 -0.09 -10.02
CA PHE A 137 -9.77 1.35 -10.30
C PHE A 137 -8.65 1.64 -11.28
N ILE A 138 -7.72 0.70 -11.41
CA ILE A 138 -6.49 0.87 -12.18
C ILE A 138 -6.58 0.14 -13.51
N ASP A 139 -7.66 -0.59 -13.80
CA ASP A 139 -7.93 -1.25 -15.09
C ASP A 139 -7.68 -0.34 -16.30
N PHE A 140 -8.04 0.94 -16.19
CA PHE A 140 -7.71 1.94 -17.20
C PHE A 140 -6.20 2.05 -17.43
N PHE A 141 -5.38 2.15 -16.39
CA PHE A 141 -3.92 2.16 -16.53
C PHE A 141 -3.38 0.79 -16.96
N THR A 142 -3.98 -0.30 -16.48
CA THR A 142 -3.61 -1.68 -16.81
C THR A 142 -3.66 -1.93 -18.30
N ILE A 143 -4.74 -1.53 -18.98
CA ILE A 143 -4.86 -1.72 -20.44
C ILE A 143 -3.83 -0.89 -21.21
N HIS A 144 -3.54 0.34 -20.77
CA HIS A 144 -2.52 1.18 -21.39
C HIS A 144 -1.11 0.60 -21.22
N LEU A 145 -0.79 0.06 -20.04
CA LEU A 145 0.48 -0.61 -19.78
C LEU A 145 0.63 -1.89 -20.63
N ARG A 146 -0.45 -2.64 -20.86
CA ARG A 146 -0.45 -3.82 -21.76
C ARG A 146 -0.21 -3.43 -23.20
N ILE A 147 -0.89 -2.40 -23.70
CA ILE A 147 -0.70 -1.89 -25.06
C ILE A 147 0.73 -1.38 -25.24
N LEU A 148 1.27 -0.65 -24.26
CA LEU A 148 2.66 -0.19 -24.29
C LEU A 148 3.64 -1.37 -24.30
N SER A 149 3.46 -2.33 -23.39
CA SER A 149 4.36 -3.50 -23.26
C SER A 149 4.35 -4.35 -24.54
N THR A 150 3.17 -4.60 -25.11
CA THR A 150 3.02 -5.38 -26.36
C THR A 150 3.57 -4.64 -27.57
N SER A 151 3.41 -3.32 -27.63
CA SER A 151 4.00 -2.48 -28.69
C SER A 151 5.53 -2.58 -28.69
N ILE A 152 6.17 -2.39 -27.52
CA ILE A 152 7.62 -2.49 -27.40
C ILE A 152 8.11 -3.92 -27.67
N ALA A 153 7.42 -4.92 -27.12
CA ALA A 153 7.74 -6.33 -27.37
C ALA A 153 7.68 -6.67 -28.86
N THR A 154 6.68 -6.17 -29.60
CA THR A 154 6.57 -6.39 -31.05
C THR A 154 7.79 -5.85 -31.80
N GLY A 155 8.19 -4.60 -31.51
CA GLY A 155 9.36 -3.99 -32.13
C GLY A 155 10.64 -4.79 -31.86
N LEU A 156 10.84 -5.24 -30.63
CA LEU A 156 12.01 -6.04 -30.26
C LEU A 156 11.98 -7.45 -30.88
N LEU A 157 10.83 -8.13 -30.89
CA LEU A 157 10.68 -9.46 -31.51
C LEU A 157 10.92 -9.41 -33.03
N ASN A 158 10.48 -8.33 -33.69
CA ASN A 158 10.78 -8.08 -35.10
C ASN A 158 12.27 -7.80 -35.33
N GLY A 159 12.93 -7.09 -34.40
CA GLY A 159 14.38 -6.92 -34.43
C GLY A 159 15.17 -8.24 -34.31
N VAL A 160 14.57 -9.27 -33.70
CA VAL A 160 15.14 -10.63 -33.60
C VAL A 160 14.70 -11.52 -34.78
N GLY A 161 13.85 -11.03 -35.69
CA GLY A 161 13.48 -11.72 -36.93
C GLY A 161 12.22 -12.60 -36.83
N LEU A 162 11.41 -12.48 -35.78
CA LEU A 162 10.24 -13.35 -35.56
C LEU A 162 8.95 -12.95 -36.29
N ALA A 163 9.00 -11.91 -37.14
CA ALA A 163 7.89 -11.41 -37.97
C ALA A 163 6.52 -11.41 -37.24
N VAL A 164 6.47 -10.67 -36.13
CA VAL A 164 5.33 -10.54 -35.23
C VAL A 164 4.49 -9.31 -35.60
N GLU A 165 3.19 -9.51 -35.68
CA GLU A 165 2.16 -8.49 -35.83
C GLU A 165 1.34 -8.36 -34.55
N ARG A 166 0.92 -7.13 -34.22
CA ARG A 166 0.14 -6.84 -33.02
C ARG A 166 -1.28 -6.40 -33.39
N SER A 167 -2.28 -7.01 -32.76
CA SER A 167 -3.67 -6.53 -32.78
C SER A 167 -4.15 -6.34 -31.34
N GLY A 168 -4.30 -5.09 -30.91
CA GLY A 168 -4.59 -4.78 -29.51
C GLY A 168 -3.49 -5.28 -28.57
N THR A 169 -3.83 -6.18 -27.65
CA THR A 169 -2.89 -6.88 -26.75
C THR A 169 -2.40 -8.23 -27.31
N ALA A 170 -2.97 -8.69 -28.42
CA ALA A 170 -2.62 -9.97 -29.02
C ALA A 170 -1.44 -9.83 -29.99
N LEU A 171 -0.58 -10.84 -29.99
CA LEU A 171 0.63 -10.95 -30.79
C LEU A 171 0.55 -12.21 -31.66
N TYR A 172 0.74 -12.03 -32.96
CA TYR A 172 0.65 -13.07 -33.98
C TYR A 172 1.97 -13.15 -34.71
N SER A 173 2.56 -14.34 -34.84
CA SER A 173 3.69 -14.52 -35.76
C SER A 173 3.21 -15.03 -37.11
N ARG A 174 3.72 -14.42 -38.18
CA ARG A 174 3.58 -14.92 -39.56
C ARG A 174 4.87 -15.57 -40.08
N ALA A 175 5.83 -15.85 -39.20
CA ALA A 175 7.08 -16.48 -39.61
C ALA A 175 6.82 -17.95 -40.05
N PRO A 176 7.23 -18.35 -41.26
CA PRO A 176 7.09 -19.73 -41.72
C PRO A 176 7.82 -20.70 -40.76
N GLY A 177 7.09 -21.67 -40.21
CA GLY A 177 7.64 -22.66 -39.27
C GLY A 177 7.72 -22.22 -37.80
N ALA A 178 7.24 -21.02 -37.46
CA ALA A 178 7.22 -20.48 -36.10
C ALA A 178 5.90 -19.74 -35.79
N GLU A 179 4.78 -20.27 -36.30
CA GLU A 179 3.46 -19.67 -36.13
C GLU A 179 2.99 -19.76 -34.67
N PHE A 180 2.61 -18.62 -34.10
CA PHE A 180 1.98 -18.55 -32.79
C PHE A 180 0.97 -17.41 -32.73
N ASN A 181 0.02 -17.56 -31.82
CA ASN A 181 -0.98 -16.57 -31.45
C ASN A 181 -1.02 -16.48 -29.91
N VAL A 182 -0.40 -15.44 -29.37
CA VAL A 182 -0.31 -15.20 -27.93
C VAL A 182 -1.09 -13.93 -27.63
N ASP A 183 -2.22 -14.08 -26.93
CA ASP A 183 -2.91 -12.94 -26.34
C ASP A 183 -2.37 -12.66 -24.95
N VAL A 184 -1.92 -11.42 -24.74
CA VAL A 184 -1.48 -10.93 -23.43
C VAL A 184 -2.73 -10.61 -22.63
N ALA A 185 -3.37 -11.65 -22.08
CA ALA A 185 -4.57 -11.56 -21.23
C ALA A 185 -4.29 -10.86 -19.88
N ASP A 186 -5.32 -10.66 -19.07
CA ASP A 186 -5.26 -9.96 -17.77
C ASP A 186 -4.11 -10.43 -16.84
N PRO A 187 -3.77 -11.73 -16.76
CA PRO A 187 -2.64 -12.22 -15.95
C PRO A 187 -1.26 -11.71 -16.41
N CYS A 188 -1.13 -11.25 -17.66
CA CYS A 188 0.10 -10.71 -18.23
C CYS A 188 0.18 -9.18 -18.18
N SER A 189 -0.76 -8.53 -17.51
CA SER A 189 -0.73 -7.09 -17.27
C SER A 189 0.46 -6.61 -16.43
N GLY A 190 1.11 -7.52 -15.70
CA GLY A 190 2.22 -7.20 -14.82
C GLY A 190 1.82 -6.47 -13.53
N ILE A 191 0.53 -6.16 -13.34
CA ILE A 191 0.04 -5.38 -12.20
C ILE A 191 0.17 -6.15 -10.88
N ARG A 192 -0.06 -7.46 -10.90
CA ARG A 192 0.16 -8.38 -9.77
C ARG A 192 1.59 -8.26 -9.24
N SER A 193 2.57 -8.47 -10.13
CA SER A 193 3.99 -8.35 -9.80
C SER A 193 4.37 -6.92 -9.43
N LEU A 194 3.73 -5.91 -10.01
CA LEU A 194 3.98 -4.51 -9.69
C LEU A 194 3.59 -4.20 -8.23
N PHE A 195 2.38 -4.52 -7.79
CA PHE A 195 1.95 -4.27 -6.41
C PHE A 195 2.77 -5.06 -5.40
N ALA A 196 3.04 -6.34 -5.68
CA ALA A 196 3.92 -7.15 -4.85
C ALA A 196 5.34 -6.56 -4.77
N MET A 197 5.91 -6.11 -5.90
CA MET A 197 7.20 -5.43 -5.94
C MET A 197 7.17 -4.10 -5.19
N MET A 198 6.12 -3.29 -5.33
CA MET A 198 5.95 -2.04 -4.60
C MET A 198 5.91 -2.27 -3.09
N ALA A 199 5.10 -3.23 -2.63
CA ALA A 199 5.01 -3.59 -1.22
C ALA A 199 6.38 -4.07 -0.69
N LEU A 200 7.04 -5.00 -1.40
CA LEU A 200 8.36 -5.49 -1.00
C LEU A 200 9.41 -4.36 -0.99
N THR A 201 9.40 -3.50 -1.99
CA THR A 201 10.32 -2.37 -2.10
C THR A 201 10.09 -1.34 -0.99
N ALA A 202 8.84 -1.04 -0.65
CA ALA A 202 8.51 -0.15 0.46
C ALA A 202 9.04 -0.69 1.80
N ALA A 203 8.85 -1.98 2.07
CA ALA A 203 9.40 -2.64 3.25
C ALA A 203 10.93 -2.62 3.25
N TYR A 204 11.56 -3.02 2.14
CA TYR A 204 13.02 -3.03 2.00
C TYR A 204 13.61 -1.62 2.17
N ALA A 205 13.06 -0.62 1.48
CA ALA A 205 13.49 0.77 1.56
C ALA A 205 13.38 1.32 2.98
N TYR A 206 12.31 0.97 3.70
CA TYR A 206 12.12 1.40 5.07
C TYR A 206 13.22 0.93 6.01
N PHE A 207 13.64 -0.34 5.89
CA PHE A 207 14.66 -0.94 6.74
C PHE A 207 16.09 -0.63 6.33
N THR A 208 16.33 -0.37 5.04
CA THR A 208 17.70 -0.27 4.51
C THR A 208 18.14 1.15 4.17
N GLN A 209 17.22 2.03 3.79
CA GLN A 209 17.54 3.38 3.33
C GLN A 209 17.36 4.41 4.43
N ARG A 210 18.33 5.32 4.57
CA ARG A 210 18.25 6.48 5.45
C ARG A 210 17.77 7.70 4.65
N GLY A 211 16.83 8.47 5.22
CA GLY A 211 16.22 9.65 4.58
C GLY A 211 15.00 9.32 3.72
N ALA A 212 14.00 10.21 3.74
CA ALA A 212 12.72 10.00 3.06
C ALA A 212 12.87 9.99 1.53
N TRP A 213 13.69 10.90 0.97
CA TRP A 213 13.94 10.99 -0.47
C TRP A 213 14.40 9.66 -1.08
N ARG A 214 15.39 8.99 -0.46
CA ARG A 214 15.94 7.72 -0.97
C ARG A 214 14.93 6.58 -0.87
N LYS A 215 14.08 6.59 0.16
CA LYS A 215 12.98 5.62 0.30
C LYS A 215 11.99 5.76 -0.84
N TRP A 216 11.57 6.99 -1.12
CA TRP A 216 10.65 7.30 -2.22
C TRP A 216 11.27 7.06 -3.59
N LEU A 217 12.55 7.38 -3.78
CA LEU A 217 13.27 7.10 -5.03
C LEU A 217 13.34 5.59 -5.29
N LEU A 218 13.75 4.79 -4.29
CA LEU A 218 13.80 3.34 -4.43
C LEU A 218 12.41 2.75 -4.69
N PHE A 219 11.40 3.24 -3.98
CA PHE A 219 10.01 2.87 -4.22
C PHE A 219 9.55 3.22 -5.64
N ALA A 220 9.87 4.42 -6.13
CA ALA A 220 9.55 4.82 -7.50
C ALA A 220 10.26 3.95 -8.53
N CYS A 221 11.47 3.45 -8.24
CA CYS A 221 12.19 2.51 -9.10
C CYS A 221 11.52 1.13 -9.21
N SER A 222 10.64 0.72 -8.28
CA SER A 222 9.96 -0.58 -8.41
C SER A 222 9.02 -0.62 -9.61
N LEU A 223 8.43 0.51 -9.99
CA LEU A 223 7.55 0.63 -11.15
C LEU A 223 8.26 0.31 -12.47
N PRO A 224 9.36 1.00 -12.87
CA PRO A 224 10.07 0.66 -14.10
C PRO A 224 10.68 -0.74 -14.04
N ILE A 225 11.17 -1.20 -12.88
CA ILE A 225 11.68 -2.58 -12.75
C ILE A 225 10.58 -3.61 -13.06
N ALA A 226 9.37 -3.42 -12.51
CA ALA A 226 8.25 -4.32 -12.76
C ALA A 226 7.76 -4.26 -14.22
N VAL A 227 7.68 -3.07 -14.81
CA VAL A 227 7.26 -2.90 -16.22
C VAL A 227 8.26 -3.54 -17.18
N ILE A 228 9.56 -3.29 -16.99
CA ILE A 228 10.62 -3.90 -17.81
C ILE A 228 10.62 -5.41 -17.62
N GLY A 229 10.49 -5.89 -16.38
CA GLY A 229 10.37 -7.33 -16.09
C GLY A 229 9.20 -7.96 -16.85
N ASN A 230 8.02 -7.34 -16.81
CA ASN A 230 6.86 -7.83 -17.54
C ASN A 230 7.06 -7.84 -19.06
N MET A 231 7.72 -6.82 -19.61
CA MET A 231 8.08 -6.76 -21.03
C MET A 231 9.01 -7.92 -21.43
N VAL A 232 10.06 -8.16 -20.65
CA VAL A 232 10.99 -9.30 -20.85
C VAL A 232 10.24 -10.63 -20.75
N ARG A 233 9.31 -10.76 -19.80
CA ARG A 233 8.47 -11.95 -19.65
C ARG A 233 7.65 -12.22 -20.91
N ILE A 234 6.90 -11.23 -21.40
CA ILE A 234 6.06 -11.34 -22.60
C ILE A 234 6.92 -11.74 -23.80
N MET A 235 8.05 -11.06 -24.02
CA MET A 235 8.98 -11.41 -25.10
C MET A 235 9.46 -12.85 -25.00
N SER A 236 9.85 -13.29 -23.81
CA SER A 236 10.34 -14.65 -23.61
C SER A 236 9.25 -15.71 -23.89
N ILE A 237 7.99 -15.43 -23.54
CA ILE A 237 6.85 -16.30 -23.86
C ILE A 237 6.67 -16.41 -25.38
N CYS A 238 6.74 -15.30 -26.12
CA CYS A 238 6.66 -15.31 -27.58
C CYS A 238 7.81 -16.07 -28.24
N VAL A 239 9.04 -15.92 -27.75
CA VAL A 239 10.20 -16.69 -28.26
C VAL A 239 10.03 -18.18 -27.99
N VAL A 240 9.55 -18.56 -26.80
CA VAL A 240 9.27 -19.96 -26.49
C VAL A 240 8.12 -20.50 -27.36
N ALA A 241 7.09 -19.70 -27.61
CA ALA A 241 5.97 -20.08 -28.48
C ALA A 241 6.45 -20.35 -29.92
N ALA A 242 7.37 -19.53 -30.43
CA ALA A 242 7.94 -19.65 -31.76
C ALA A 242 8.75 -20.93 -31.97
N TRP A 243 9.52 -21.37 -30.96
CA TRP A 243 10.46 -22.50 -31.13
C TRP A 243 10.01 -23.81 -30.51
N PHE A 244 9.28 -23.75 -29.40
CA PHE A 244 8.81 -24.93 -28.66
C PHE A 244 7.30 -25.15 -28.80
N GLY A 245 6.63 -24.30 -29.58
CA GLY A 245 5.21 -24.34 -29.82
C GLY A 245 4.38 -23.62 -28.75
N GLN A 246 3.18 -23.21 -29.15
CA GLN A 246 2.29 -22.40 -28.33
C GLN A 246 1.87 -23.07 -27.02
N GLN A 247 1.62 -24.39 -27.03
CA GLN A 247 1.19 -25.12 -25.82
C GLN A 247 2.26 -25.11 -24.71
N ALA A 248 3.54 -25.22 -25.08
CA ALA A 248 4.63 -25.15 -24.11
C ALA A 248 4.76 -23.73 -23.51
N ALA A 249 4.52 -22.71 -24.33
CA ALA A 249 4.62 -21.32 -23.95
C ALA A 249 3.48 -20.86 -23.04
N THR A 250 2.22 -21.20 -23.36
CA THR A 250 1.03 -20.75 -22.61
C THR A 250 0.68 -21.65 -21.42
N GLY A 251 1.20 -22.89 -21.38
CA GLY A 251 1.09 -23.76 -20.22
C GLY A 251 2.24 -23.54 -19.24
N TYR A 252 3.14 -24.53 -19.17
CA TYR A 252 4.20 -24.58 -18.17
C TYR A 252 5.07 -23.32 -18.13
N TYR A 253 5.54 -22.81 -19.27
CA TYR A 253 6.46 -21.67 -19.26
C TYR A 253 5.79 -20.38 -18.77
N HIS A 254 4.55 -20.11 -19.16
CA HIS A 254 3.80 -18.94 -18.70
C HIS A 254 3.69 -18.91 -17.17
N ASP A 255 3.36 -20.04 -16.54
CA ASP A 255 3.12 -20.11 -15.10
C ASP A 255 4.41 -19.92 -14.28
N TYR A 256 5.53 -20.51 -14.73
CA TYR A 256 6.80 -20.44 -14.00
C TYR A 256 7.64 -19.20 -14.31
N SER A 257 7.57 -18.67 -15.54
CA SER A 257 8.36 -17.49 -15.96
C SER A 257 8.12 -16.27 -15.07
N GLY A 258 6.90 -16.13 -14.53
CA GLY A 258 6.55 -15.06 -13.59
C GLY A 258 7.42 -15.05 -12.34
N TYR A 259 7.68 -16.21 -11.73
CA TYR A 259 8.51 -16.31 -10.53
C TYR A 259 9.98 -15.95 -10.80
N VAL A 260 10.51 -16.40 -11.94
CA VAL A 260 11.90 -16.11 -12.33
C VAL A 260 12.09 -14.62 -12.56
N VAL A 261 11.20 -14.01 -13.36
CA VAL A 261 11.26 -12.56 -13.65
C VAL A 261 11.06 -11.74 -12.38
N PHE A 262 10.15 -12.15 -11.49
CA PHE A 262 9.98 -11.49 -10.20
C PHE A 262 11.24 -11.57 -9.34
N LEU A 263 11.88 -12.74 -9.25
CA LEU A 263 13.14 -12.90 -8.52
C LEU A 263 14.25 -12.00 -9.09
N VAL A 264 14.40 -11.96 -10.41
CA VAL A 264 15.35 -11.04 -11.07
C VAL A 264 15.01 -9.58 -10.73
N GLY A 265 13.74 -9.20 -10.77
CA GLY A 265 13.27 -7.88 -10.37
C GLY A 265 13.63 -7.53 -8.92
N VAL A 266 13.48 -8.47 -7.99
CA VAL A 266 13.91 -8.32 -6.59
C VAL A 266 15.42 -8.10 -6.49
N LEU A 267 16.22 -8.88 -7.21
CA LEU A 267 17.68 -8.73 -7.21
C LEU A 267 18.10 -7.36 -7.76
N LEU A 268 17.47 -6.89 -8.85
CA LEU A 268 17.70 -5.57 -9.41
C LEU A 268 17.31 -4.45 -8.43
N MET A 269 16.18 -4.62 -7.72
CA MET A 269 15.73 -3.68 -6.69
C MET A 269 16.70 -3.61 -5.51
N VAL A 270 17.21 -4.75 -5.03
CA VAL A 270 18.24 -4.82 -3.99
C VAL A 270 19.53 -4.14 -4.47
N GLN A 271 19.97 -4.43 -5.70
CA GLN A 271 21.16 -3.84 -6.29
C GLN A 271 21.05 -2.32 -6.44
N ALA A 272 19.89 -1.81 -6.87
CA ALA A 272 19.61 -0.37 -6.90
C ALA A 272 19.69 0.25 -5.50
N GLY A 273 19.14 -0.44 -4.49
CA GLY A 273 19.23 -0.05 -3.09
C GLY A 273 20.66 0.01 -2.55
N GLU A 274 21.50 -0.96 -2.89
CA GLU A 274 22.92 -0.98 -2.50
C GLU A 274 23.72 0.13 -3.20
N TRP A 275 23.44 0.40 -4.48
CA TRP A 275 24.10 1.48 -5.19
C TRP A 275 23.80 2.85 -4.57
N MET A 276 22.56 3.07 -4.15
CA MET A 276 22.16 4.29 -3.43
C MET A 276 22.86 4.42 -2.07
N LYS A 277 23.09 3.33 -1.34
CA LYS A 277 23.89 3.35 -0.10
C LYS A 277 25.35 3.67 -0.39
N GLY A 278 25.94 3.08 -1.43
CA GLY A 278 27.33 3.29 -1.84
C GLY A 278 27.64 4.75 -2.16
N ARG A 279 26.74 5.47 -2.84
CA ARG A 279 26.89 6.91 -3.10
C ARG A 279 26.97 7.75 -1.81
N ARG A 280 26.22 7.38 -0.75
CA ARG A 280 26.28 8.05 0.56
C ARG A 280 27.66 7.95 1.19
N LYS A 281 28.23 6.74 1.22
CA LYS A 281 29.53 6.52 1.88
C LYS A 281 30.59 7.38 1.20
N ARG A 282 30.46 7.59 -0.12
CA ARG A 282 31.33 8.48 -0.89
C ARG A 282 31.08 9.96 -0.57
N GLU A 283 29.82 10.40 -0.52
CA GLU A 283 29.44 11.78 -0.15
C GLU A 283 29.88 12.14 1.28
N GLU A 284 29.63 11.26 2.26
CA GLU A 284 30.05 11.46 3.66
C GLU A 284 31.58 11.51 3.79
N VAL A 285 32.32 10.69 3.05
CA VAL A 285 33.79 10.74 3.06
C VAL A 285 34.33 12.03 2.42
N VAL A 286 33.71 12.52 1.35
CA VAL A 286 34.10 13.78 0.70
C VAL A 286 33.79 14.98 1.60
N SER A 287 32.57 15.05 2.16
CA SER A 287 32.16 16.12 3.08
C SER A 287 32.99 16.11 4.36
N ASN A 288 33.24 14.95 4.99
CA ASN A 288 34.13 14.88 6.16
C ASN A 288 35.57 15.30 5.83
N ARG A 289 36.03 15.05 4.60
CA ARG A 289 37.36 15.49 4.15
C ARG A 289 37.40 17.01 3.93
N GLU A 290 36.35 17.60 3.37
CA GLU A 290 36.20 19.04 3.18
C GLU A 290 36.05 19.76 4.53
N GLU A 291 35.22 19.25 5.44
CA GLU A 291 35.09 19.75 6.81
C GLU A 291 36.38 19.57 7.62
N ALA A 292 37.12 18.48 7.46
CA ALA A 292 38.42 18.32 8.10
C ALA A 292 39.48 19.29 7.56
N VAL A 293 39.35 19.74 6.30
CA VAL A 293 40.21 20.78 5.72
C VAL A 293 39.78 22.16 6.23
N SER A 294 38.48 22.47 6.23
CA SER A 294 37.92 23.74 6.70
C SER A 294 38.08 23.94 8.21
N ASN A 295 37.85 22.92 9.04
CA ASN A 295 38.10 22.99 10.50
C ASN A 295 39.58 23.12 10.86
N ARG A 296 40.49 22.79 9.93
CA ARG A 296 41.93 23.03 10.10
C ARG A 296 42.28 24.50 9.87
N GLU A 297 41.42 25.26 9.17
CA GLU A 297 41.59 26.67 8.85
C GLU A 297 40.85 27.59 9.86
N GLU A 298 39.75 27.14 10.47
CA GLU A 298 38.91 27.98 11.36
C GLU A 298 38.98 27.61 12.86
N GLY A 299 40.17 27.29 13.35
CA GLY A 299 40.40 26.94 14.77
C GLY A 299 40.15 28.10 15.75
N GLY A 300 38.90 28.38 16.12
CA GLY A 300 38.57 29.23 17.26
C GLY A 300 37.09 29.57 17.47
N GLY A 301 36.40 28.91 18.42
CA GLY A 301 35.16 29.44 19.01
C GLY A 301 34.13 28.42 19.54
N ARG A 302 34.08 28.26 20.88
CA ARG A 302 33.04 27.57 21.70
C ARG A 302 31.66 28.29 21.57
N ARG A 303 30.45 27.79 21.94
CA ARG A 303 29.98 27.06 23.15
C ARG A 303 28.43 26.85 23.09
N LYS A 304 27.96 25.77 23.74
CA LYS A 304 26.76 25.59 24.61
C LYS A 304 25.34 25.94 24.09
N GLU A 305 24.55 24.88 23.83
CA GLU A 305 23.10 24.82 24.02
C GLU A 305 22.81 23.76 25.10
N GLY A 306 22.32 24.18 26.27
CA GLY A 306 22.15 23.28 27.41
C GLY A 306 20.99 23.60 28.35
N ASP A 307 20.30 24.74 28.23
CA ASP A 307 19.30 25.16 29.22
C ASP A 307 17.84 25.24 28.72
N GLU A 308 17.55 25.07 27.43
CA GLU A 308 16.14 25.12 26.93
C GLU A 308 15.32 23.84 27.19
N ASN A 309 15.96 22.74 27.61
CA ASN A 309 15.30 21.44 27.70
C ASN A 309 14.61 21.18 29.06
N ALA A 310 14.93 21.97 30.08
CA ALA A 310 14.35 21.83 31.43
C ALA A 310 12.96 22.50 31.54
N GLU A 311 12.76 23.66 30.90
CA GLU A 311 11.53 24.44 30.96
C GLU A 311 10.39 23.85 30.09
N ARG A 312 10.76 23.15 29.00
CA ARG A 312 9.82 22.35 28.20
C ARG A 312 9.29 21.11 28.93
N SER A 313 10.00 20.65 29.96
CA SER A 313 9.62 19.44 30.71
C SER A 313 8.51 19.71 31.74
N THR A 314 8.48 20.91 32.32
CA THR A 314 7.52 21.33 33.35
C THR A 314 6.17 21.75 32.76
N LEU A 315 6.15 22.47 31.64
CA LEU A 315 4.93 22.81 30.89
C LEU A 315 4.18 21.58 30.34
N ASN A 316 4.89 20.49 30.05
CA ASN A 316 4.27 19.23 29.63
C ASN A 316 3.65 18.44 30.79
N ALA A 317 4.06 18.71 32.04
CA ALA A 317 3.55 18.01 33.22
C ALA A 317 2.17 18.53 33.67
N GLU A 318 1.90 19.83 33.55
CA GLU A 318 0.58 20.42 33.85
C GLU A 318 -0.49 20.08 32.80
N ARG A 319 -0.08 19.84 31.54
CA ARG A 319 -1.00 19.44 30.45
C ARG A 319 -1.49 17.99 30.56
N SER A 320 -0.86 17.17 31.41
CA SER A 320 -1.16 15.74 31.57
C SER A 320 -2.50 15.46 32.24
N ASN A 321 -3.05 16.40 33.03
CA ASN A 321 -4.32 16.18 33.74
C ASN A 321 -5.56 16.56 32.88
N SER A 322 -5.39 17.47 31.91
CA SER A 322 -6.44 17.85 30.94
C SER A 322 -6.61 16.83 29.81
N GLY A 323 -5.57 16.01 29.53
CA GLY A 323 -5.60 15.04 28.44
C GLY A 323 -6.51 13.81 28.65
N MET A 324 -6.83 13.45 29.89
CA MET A 324 -7.65 12.25 30.17
C MET A 324 -9.07 12.38 29.59
N GLY A 325 -9.64 13.60 29.56
CA GLY A 325 -10.94 13.85 28.95
C GLY A 325 -10.97 13.49 27.46
N ILE A 326 -9.89 13.77 26.72
CA ILE A 326 -9.80 13.43 25.29
C ILE A 326 -9.84 11.92 25.08
N VAL A 327 -9.10 11.14 25.87
CA VAL A 327 -9.06 9.68 25.73
C VAL A 327 -10.44 9.06 25.97
N VAL A 328 -11.11 9.48 27.04
CA VAL A 328 -12.46 8.99 27.37
C VAL A 328 -13.46 9.42 26.30
N CYS A 329 -13.46 10.69 25.89
CA CYS A 329 -14.37 11.19 24.85
C CYS A 329 -14.18 10.46 23.52
N VAL A 330 -12.93 10.26 23.07
CA VAL A 330 -12.63 9.52 21.84
C VAL A 330 -13.08 8.06 21.97
N GLY A 331 -12.78 7.41 23.11
CA GLY A 331 -13.19 6.03 23.33
C GLY A 331 -14.71 5.86 23.33
N VAL A 332 -15.43 6.72 24.04
CA VAL A 332 -16.90 6.72 24.06
C VAL A 332 -17.47 7.02 22.67
N ALA A 333 -16.92 8.00 21.94
CA ALA A 333 -17.39 8.33 20.60
C ALA A 333 -17.23 7.16 19.61
N VAL A 334 -16.07 6.50 19.60
CA VAL A 334 -15.83 5.32 18.75
C VAL A 334 -16.83 4.20 19.09
N LEU A 335 -16.98 3.88 20.38
CA LEU A 335 -17.87 2.82 20.82
C LEU A 335 -19.34 3.15 20.55
N ALA A 336 -19.75 4.42 20.69
CA ALA A 336 -21.10 4.87 20.37
C ALA A 336 -21.41 4.73 18.87
N VAL A 337 -20.47 5.12 17.99
CA VAL A 337 -20.62 4.95 16.54
C VAL A 337 -20.72 3.46 16.17
N PHE A 338 -19.88 2.63 16.77
CA PHE A 338 -19.89 1.18 16.57
C PHE A 338 -21.19 0.52 17.09
N ALA A 339 -21.69 0.94 18.25
CA ALA A 339 -22.96 0.46 18.78
C ALA A 339 -24.13 0.90 17.88
N ALA A 340 -24.16 2.16 17.46
CA ALA A 340 -25.17 2.68 16.54
C ALA A 340 -25.21 1.90 15.22
N LYS A 341 -24.03 1.57 14.66
CA LYS A 341 -23.93 0.72 13.46
C LYS A 341 -24.55 -0.66 13.65
N LEU A 342 -24.36 -1.29 14.81
CA LEU A 342 -24.91 -2.62 15.11
C LEU A 342 -26.43 -2.61 15.31
N THR A 343 -27.00 -1.50 15.78
CA THR A 343 -28.45 -1.36 16.00
C THR A 343 -29.23 -1.00 14.75
N LEU A 344 -28.56 -0.51 13.70
CA LEU A 344 -29.22 -0.13 12.46
C LEU A 344 -29.57 -1.38 11.64
N PRO A 345 -30.74 -1.38 10.96
CA PRO A 345 -31.08 -2.47 10.05
C PRO A 345 -30.00 -2.57 8.95
N PRO A 346 -29.71 -3.79 8.48
CA PRO A 346 -28.79 -3.97 7.35
C PRO A 346 -29.26 -3.12 6.17
N PRO A 347 -28.35 -2.60 5.34
CA PRO A 347 -28.74 -1.87 4.14
C PRO A 347 -29.66 -2.76 3.30
N ALA A 348 -30.90 -2.32 3.13
CA ALA A 348 -31.86 -2.97 2.25
C ALA A 348 -31.47 -2.62 0.81
N PHE A 349 -30.95 -3.60 0.08
CA PHE A 349 -30.77 -3.49 -1.37
C PHE A 349 -32.12 -3.83 -1.99
N ASP A 350 -32.82 -2.81 -2.49
CA ASP A 350 -33.99 -3.05 -3.32
C ASP A 350 -33.52 -3.59 -4.68
N THR A 351 -33.48 -4.91 -4.82
CA THR A 351 -33.11 -5.56 -6.08
C THR A 351 -34.16 -5.35 -7.16
N SER A 352 -35.38 -4.92 -6.80
CA SER A 352 -36.47 -4.69 -7.77
C SER A 352 -36.28 -3.42 -8.61
N SER A 353 -35.46 -2.48 -8.15
CA SER A 353 -35.14 -1.25 -8.88
C SER A 353 -33.85 -1.32 -9.71
N CYS A 354 -32.99 -2.34 -9.52
CA CYS A 354 -31.74 -2.50 -10.28
C CYS A 354 -31.80 -3.55 -11.39
N VAL A 355 -32.72 -4.51 -11.31
CA VAL A 355 -32.97 -5.50 -12.37
C VAL A 355 -34.43 -5.33 -12.74
N ALA A 356 -34.70 -4.75 -13.92
CA ALA A 356 -36.02 -4.82 -14.50
C ALA A 356 -36.40 -6.32 -14.53
N SER A 357 -37.50 -6.68 -13.87
CA SER A 357 -37.98 -8.06 -13.79
C SER A 357 -38.21 -8.67 -15.18
N GLU A 358 -38.37 -7.80 -16.19
CA GLU A 358 -38.36 -8.12 -17.60
C GLU A 358 -37.36 -7.21 -18.30
N LEU A 359 -36.30 -7.78 -18.87
CA LEU A 359 -35.43 -7.06 -19.80
C LEU A 359 -36.25 -6.75 -21.07
N PRO A 360 -36.28 -5.51 -21.57
CA PRO A 360 -36.92 -5.21 -22.85
C PRO A 360 -36.25 -6.04 -23.95
N ALA A 361 -37.04 -6.53 -24.91
CA ALA A 361 -36.57 -7.45 -25.95
C ALA A 361 -35.43 -6.88 -26.83
N ARG A 362 -35.18 -5.56 -26.76
CA ARG A 362 -34.07 -4.88 -27.45
C ARG A 362 -33.41 -3.86 -26.51
N VAL A 363 -32.07 -3.87 -26.51
CA VAL A 363 -31.21 -2.92 -25.79
C VAL A 363 -31.31 -1.55 -26.48
N GLY A 364 -32.31 -0.74 -26.11
CA GLY A 364 -32.52 0.58 -26.74
C GLY A 364 -33.77 1.34 -26.28
N GLU A 365 -34.73 0.69 -25.62
CA GLU A 365 -35.97 1.34 -25.14
C GLU A 365 -35.84 1.93 -23.71
N PHE A 366 -34.65 2.40 -23.32
CA PHE A 366 -34.47 3.04 -22.02
C PHE A 366 -35.03 4.48 -22.04
N THR A 367 -36.35 4.62 -21.95
CA THR A 367 -37.02 5.92 -21.77
C THR A 367 -37.23 6.16 -20.28
N GLY A 368 -36.15 6.44 -19.56
CA GLY A 368 -36.20 6.88 -18.16
C GLY A 368 -35.84 8.36 -18.07
N GLU A 369 -36.81 9.23 -17.77
CA GLU A 369 -36.66 10.69 -17.72
C GLU A 369 -35.85 11.23 -16.52
N VAL A 370 -35.03 10.44 -15.83
CA VAL A 370 -34.27 10.98 -14.69
C VAL A 370 -32.87 10.35 -14.57
N PRO A 371 -31.81 11.06 -15.00
CA PRO A 371 -30.46 10.70 -14.63
C PRO A 371 -30.18 11.26 -13.22
N TRP A 372 -30.06 10.38 -12.22
CA TRP A 372 -29.54 10.77 -10.91
C TRP A 372 -28.03 10.48 -10.87
N PHE A 373 -27.26 11.55 -10.96
CA PHE A 373 -25.91 11.64 -10.39
C PHE A 373 -26.00 11.60 -8.85
#